data_AF-A0AA36M8V2-F1
#
_entry.id   AF-A0AA36M8V2-F1
#
_cell.length_a   1.000
_cell.length_b   1.000
_cell.length_c   1.000
_cell.angle_alpha   90.00
_cell.angle_beta   90.00
_cell.angle_gamma   90.00
#
_symmetry.space_group_name_H-M   'P 1'
#
loop_
_entity.id
_entity.type
_entity.pdbx_description
1 polymer ?
#
loop_
_entity_poly.entity_id
_entity_poly.type
_entity_poly.pdbx_seq_one_letter_code
_entity_poly.pdbx_strand_id
1 'polypeptide(L)'
;MQEFLTFYILLTLCASALGAAPRTTFLEDVSPEAKAEYLQLSKRKDLSRSELKKMQRKWGKDHEVKDKVDAYLIEKEKYDKIVHDKFASLLERLPKLGKEFLELKENQDLSREETNYKFKIMISENYLEYKMLSYAWKKLRKGEDKPKKGSRKRKVTKKGLIERSRNPVI
;
A
#
# COMPACT_ATOMS: atom_id res chain seq x y z
N MET A 1 -10.10 -13.04 2.49
CA MET A 1 -9.96 -11.56 2.45
C MET A 1 -8.60 -11.03 2.92
N GLN A 2 -7.82 -11.77 3.71
CA GLN A 2 -6.56 -11.27 4.31
C GLN A 2 -5.39 -11.18 3.31
N GLU A 3 -5.33 -12.04 2.30
CA GLU A 3 -4.25 -12.06 1.29
C GLU A 3 -4.28 -10.85 0.35
N PHE A 4 -5.48 -10.33 0.05
CA PHE A 4 -5.65 -9.14 -0.80
C PHE A 4 -5.07 -7.87 -0.17
N LEU A 5 -5.11 -7.76 1.16
CA LEU A 5 -4.60 -6.59 1.86
C LEU A 5 -3.06 -6.54 1.81
N THR A 6 -2.40 -7.69 1.90
CA THR A 6 -0.94 -7.83 1.75
C THR A 6 -0.48 -7.49 0.34
N PHE A 7 -1.17 -7.99 -0.69
CA PHE A 7 -0.88 -7.63 -2.08
C PHE A 7 -1.10 -6.13 -2.35
N TYR A 8 -2.17 -5.55 -1.82
CA TYR A 8 -2.47 -4.13 -1.98
C TYR A 8 -1.43 -3.22 -1.32
N ILE A 9 -0.90 -3.64 -0.16
CA ILE A 9 0.16 -2.90 0.55
C ILE A 9 1.50 -3.03 -0.18
N LEU A 10 1.85 -4.21 -0.71
CA LEU A 10 3.01 -4.35 -1.60
C LEU A 10 2.88 -3.44 -2.84
N LEU A 11 1.72 -3.43 -3.48
CA LEU A 11 1.44 -2.59 -4.64
C LEU A 11 1.54 -1.10 -4.34
N THR A 12 1.01 -0.64 -3.19
CA THR A 12 1.13 0.78 -2.80
C THR A 12 2.56 1.19 -2.46
N LEU A 13 3.35 0.28 -1.88
CA LEU A 13 4.78 0.55 -1.62
C LEU A 13 5.62 0.60 -2.89
N CYS A 14 5.35 -0.30 -3.83
CA CYS A 14 5.95 -0.24 -5.16
C CYS A 14 5.52 1.05 -5.89
N ALA A 15 4.24 1.44 -5.81
CA ALA A 15 3.72 2.62 -6.50
C ALA A 15 4.45 3.92 -6.12
N SER A 16 4.81 4.10 -4.84
CA SER A 16 5.61 5.27 -4.41
C SER A 16 7.02 5.34 -5.02
N ALA A 17 7.56 4.23 -5.50
CA ALA A 17 8.89 4.17 -6.14
C ALA A 17 8.82 4.12 -7.68
N LEU A 18 7.63 4.05 -8.27
CA LEU A 18 7.41 3.73 -9.69
C LEU A 18 7.03 4.93 -10.57
N GLY A 19 6.94 6.14 -10.00
CA GLY A 19 6.35 7.27 -10.69
C GLY A 19 4.82 7.16 -10.74
N ALA A 20 4.15 8.22 -11.22
CA ALA A 20 2.70 8.21 -11.30
C ALA A 20 2.22 7.20 -12.35
N ALA A 21 1.23 6.38 -11.99
CA ALA A 21 0.56 5.52 -12.95
C ALA A 21 -0.06 6.36 -14.09
N PRO A 22 -0.07 5.86 -15.33
CA PRO A 22 -0.68 6.56 -16.46
C PRO A 22 -2.12 6.95 -16.13
N ARG A 23 -2.46 8.20 -16.41
CA ARG A 23 -3.78 8.76 -16.13
C ARG A 23 -4.71 8.55 -17.31
N THR A 24 -5.98 8.28 -17.03
CA THR A 24 -7.03 8.20 -18.04
C THR A 24 -7.58 9.59 -18.37
N THR A 25 -6.72 10.52 -18.82
CA THR A 25 -7.09 11.92 -19.11
C THR A 25 -8.13 12.02 -20.23
N PHE A 26 -8.12 11.08 -21.18
CA PHE A 26 -9.12 10.99 -22.25
C PHE A 26 -10.56 10.82 -21.75
N LEU A 27 -10.76 10.46 -20.48
CA LEU A 27 -12.11 10.40 -19.88
C LEU A 27 -12.66 11.79 -19.52
N GLU A 28 -11.88 12.85 -19.63
CA GLU A 28 -12.34 14.23 -19.47
C GLU A 28 -13.00 14.77 -20.75
N ASP A 29 -12.69 14.16 -21.90
CA ASP A 29 -13.19 14.58 -23.22
C ASP A 29 -14.49 13.88 -23.64
N VAL A 30 -15.07 13.02 -22.80
CA VAL A 30 -16.23 12.19 -23.12
C VAL A 30 -17.39 12.44 -22.17
N SER A 31 -18.60 12.02 -22.56
CA SER A 31 -19.78 12.16 -21.71
C SER A 31 -19.64 11.36 -20.39
N PRO A 32 -20.39 11.75 -19.33
CA PRO A 32 -20.43 10.99 -18.08
C PRO A 32 -20.83 9.52 -18.26
N GLU A 33 -21.74 9.24 -19.19
CA GLU A 33 -22.21 7.89 -19.52
C GLU A 33 -21.07 7.07 -20.15
N ALA A 34 -20.40 7.63 -21.17
CA ALA A 34 -19.25 7.00 -21.81
C ALA A 34 -18.13 6.70 -20.81
N LYS A 35 -17.88 7.63 -19.87
CA LYS A 35 -16.93 7.43 -18.78
C LYS A 35 -17.34 6.27 -17.87
N ALA A 36 -18.61 6.17 -17.51
CA ALA A 36 -19.12 5.06 -16.72
C ALA A 36 -18.95 3.71 -17.44
N GLU A 37 -19.23 3.65 -18.74
CA GLU A 37 -19.03 2.47 -19.58
C GLU A 37 -17.56 2.02 -19.59
N TYR A 38 -16.63 2.96 -19.81
CA TYR A 38 -15.20 2.64 -19.80
C TYR A 38 -14.74 2.09 -18.44
N LEU A 39 -15.23 2.66 -17.34
CA LEU A 39 -14.90 2.21 -16.00
C LEU A 39 -15.47 0.82 -15.70
N GLN A 40 -16.66 0.50 -16.21
CA GLN A 40 -17.21 -0.85 -16.12
C GLN A 40 -16.40 -1.84 -16.95
N LEU A 41 -16.07 -1.48 -18.19
CA LEU A 41 -15.23 -2.29 -19.07
C LEU A 41 -13.87 -2.61 -18.40
N SER A 42 -13.23 -1.60 -17.81
CA SER A 42 -11.93 -1.74 -17.14
C SER A 42 -11.96 -2.62 -15.87
N LYS A 43 -13.15 -2.90 -15.32
CA LYS A 43 -13.35 -3.76 -14.14
C LYS A 43 -13.69 -5.21 -14.50
N ARG A 44 -13.90 -5.53 -15.78
CA ARG A 44 -14.21 -6.90 -16.23
C ARG A 44 -13.06 -7.85 -15.90
N LYS A 45 -13.41 -8.99 -15.29
CA LYS A 45 -12.48 -10.05 -14.89
C LYS A 45 -12.59 -11.30 -15.74
N ASP A 46 -13.65 -11.37 -16.54
CA ASP A 46 -13.99 -12.45 -17.44
C ASP A 46 -13.30 -12.33 -18.81
N LEU A 47 -12.66 -11.18 -19.10
CA LEU A 47 -11.87 -10.98 -20.30
C LEU A 47 -10.38 -11.21 -20.04
N SER A 48 -9.70 -11.76 -21.04
CA SER A 48 -8.24 -11.72 -21.09
C SER A 48 -7.73 -10.28 -21.28
N ARG A 49 -6.47 -10.03 -20.95
CA ARG A 49 -5.84 -8.71 -21.11
C ARG A 49 -5.88 -8.23 -22.57
N SER A 50 -5.69 -9.13 -23.53
CA SER A 50 -5.70 -8.79 -24.96
C SER A 50 -7.10 -8.46 -25.44
N GLU A 51 -8.12 -9.19 -25.00
CA GLU A 51 -9.53 -8.89 -25.29
C GLU A 51 -9.96 -7.57 -24.66
N LEU A 52 -9.59 -7.33 -23.40
CA LEU A 52 -9.88 -6.06 -22.73
C LEU A 52 -9.26 -4.88 -23.48
N LYS A 53 -7.99 -4.98 -23.91
CA LYS A 53 -7.34 -3.96 -24.75
C LYS A 53 -8.11 -3.74 -26.06
N LYS A 54 -8.53 -4.80 -26.75
CA LYS A 54 -9.33 -4.69 -27.99
C LYS A 54 -10.66 -3.96 -27.74
N MET A 55 -11.36 -4.31 -26.67
CA MET A 55 -12.62 -3.66 -26.30
C MET A 55 -12.42 -2.20 -25.93
N GLN A 56 -11.34 -1.86 -25.22
CA GLN A 56 -11.01 -0.47 -24.88
C GLN A 56 -10.71 0.35 -26.14
N ARG A 57 -10.00 -0.21 -27.11
CA ARG A 57 -9.76 0.45 -28.41
C ARG A 57 -11.05 0.64 -29.21
N LYS A 58 -11.94 -0.36 -29.18
CA LYS A 58 -13.26 -0.26 -29.81
C LYS A 58 -14.08 0.86 -29.16
N TRP A 59 -14.17 0.87 -27.83
CA TRP A 59 -14.79 1.94 -27.06
C TRP A 59 -14.21 3.32 -27.43
N GLY A 60 -12.88 3.43 -27.54
CA GLY A 60 -12.24 4.67 -27.95
C GLY A 60 -12.62 5.12 -29.36
N LYS A 61 -12.88 4.19 -30.28
CA LYS A 61 -13.39 4.49 -31.62
C LYS A 61 -14.82 5.00 -31.58
N ASP A 62 -15.67 4.35 -30.78
CA ASP A 62 -17.10 4.66 -30.69
C ASP A 62 -17.35 6.05 -30.04
N HIS A 63 -16.39 6.55 -29.24
CA HIS A 63 -16.43 7.87 -28.60
C HIS A 63 -15.36 8.85 -29.12
N GLU A 64 -14.81 8.62 -30.31
CA GLU A 64 -13.89 9.54 -31.00
C GLU A 64 -12.60 9.93 -30.22
N VAL A 65 -12.19 9.09 -29.26
CA VAL A 65 -10.97 9.27 -28.43
C VAL A 65 -9.94 8.16 -28.64
N LYS A 66 -10.03 7.42 -29.75
CA LYS A 66 -9.21 6.23 -30.05
C LYS A 66 -7.71 6.49 -29.88
N ASP A 67 -7.20 7.60 -30.39
CA ASP A 67 -5.76 7.88 -30.34
C ASP A 67 -5.27 8.13 -28.91
N LYS A 68 -6.10 8.78 -28.09
CA LYS A 68 -5.80 9.01 -26.67
C LYS A 68 -5.87 7.71 -25.86
N VAL A 69 -6.82 6.82 -26.18
CA VAL A 69 -6.90 5.48 -25.59
C VAL A 69 -5.68 4.64 -25.99
N ASP A 70 -5.28 4.67 -27.25
CA ASP A 70 -4.11 3.94 -27.75
C ASP A 70 -2.83 4.42 -27.05
N ALA A 71 -2.64 5.73 -26.89
CA ALA A 71 -1.53 6.31 -26.15
C ALA A 71 -1.53 5.85 -24.67
N TYR A 72 -2.68 5.92 -24.00
CA TYR A 72 -2.84 5.43 -22.62
C TYR A 72 -2.47 3.95 -22.48
N LEU A 73 -2.91 3.09 -23.42
CA LEU A 73 -2.63 1.65 -23.36
C LEU A 73 -1.13 1.35 -23.53
N ILE A 74 -0.44 2.10 -24.39
CA ILE A 74 1.01 1.98 -24.58
C ILE A 74 1.76 2.41 -23.31
N GLU A 75 1.40 3.55 -22.73
CA GLU A 75 2.00 4.03 -21.48
C GLU A 75 1.76 3.06 -20.33
N LYS A 76 0.54 2.52 -20.23
CA LYS A 76 0.17 1.52 -19.22
C LYS A 76 0.99 0.26 -19.36
N GLU A 77 1.21 -0.23 -20.57
CA GLU A 77 2.03 -1.42 -20.80
C GLU A 77 3.51 -1.20 -20.42
N LYS A 78 4.05 -0.03 -20.72
CA LYS A 78 5.40 0.35 -20.25
C LYS A 78 5.45 0.41 -18.73
N TYR A 79 4.46 1.05 -18.10
CA TYR A 79 4.36 1.14 -16.65
C TYR A 79 4.28 -0.24 -15.99
N ASP A 80 3.38 -1.11 -16.49
CA ASP A 80 3.20 -2.47 -15.99
C ASP A 80 4.49 -3.29 -16.09
N LYS A 81 5.26 -3.12 -17.16
CA LYS A 81 6.58 -3.76 -17.30
C LYS A 81 7.57 -3.27 -16.24
N ILE A 82 7.66 -1.95 -16.02
CA ILE A 82 8.53 -1.38 -14.98
C ILE A 82 8.12 -1.89 -13.59
N VAL A 83 6.81 -1.95 -13.30
CA VAL A 83 6.28 -2.50 -12.05
C VAL A 83 6.73 -3.95 -11.88
N HIS A 84 6.54 -4.76 -12.94
CA HIS A 84 6.92 -6.16 -12.95
C HIS A 84 8.41 -6.36 -12.67
N ASP A 85 9.28 -5.63 -13.38
CA ASP A 85 10.73 -5.78 -13.25
C ASP A 85 11.21 -5.36 -11.86
N LYS A 86 10.66 -4.27 -11.28
CA LYS A 86 10.98 -3.88 -9.90
C LYS A 86 10.49 -4.89 -8.87
N PHE A 87 9.30 -5.44 -9.08
CA PHE A 87 8.74 -6.47 -8.20
C PHE A 87 9.57 -7.76 -8.25
N ALA A 88 9.98 -8.18 -9.44
CA ALA A 88 10.85 -9.34 -9.62
C ALA A 88 12.21 -9.15 -8.92
N SER A 89 12.86 -8.00 -9.13
CA SER A 89 14.12 -7.70 -8.45
C SER A 89 13.98 -7.65 -6.92
N LEU A 90 12.85 -7.17 -6.41
CA LEU A 90 12.56 -7.20 -4.98
C LEU A 90 12.46 -8.64 -4.47
N LEU A 91 11.75 -9.52 -5.19
CA LEU A 91 11.63 -10.94 -4.82
C LEU A 91 12.98 -11.66 -4.78
N GLU A 92 13.92 -11.30 -5.67
CA GLU A 92 15.27 -11.88 -5.68
C GLU A 92 16.09 -11.49 -4.44
N ARG A 93 15.91 -10.28 -3.92
CA ARG A 93 16.68 -9.75 -2.78
C ARG A 93 16.12 -10.14 -1.42
N LEU A 94 14.80 -10.34 -1.35
CA LEU A 94 14.09 -10.63 -0.10
C LEU A 94 14.65 -11.81 0.71
N PRO A 95 15.06 -12.95 0.12
CA PRO A 95 15.56 -14.08 0.90
C PRO A 95 16.82 -13.73 1.69
N LYS A 96 17.76 -13.00 1.07
CA LYS A 96 19.01 -12.59 1.72
C LYS A 96 18.74 -11.55 2.81
N LEU A 97 18.03 -10.48 2.46
CA LEU A 97 17.70 -9.41 3.41
C LEU A 97 16.78 -9.88 4.54
N GLY A 98 15.94 -10.87 4.28
CA GLY A 98 15.09 -11.51 5.29
C GLY A 98 15.90 -12.19 6.38
N LYS A 99 16.99 -12.89 6.01
CA LYS A 99 17.90 -13.51 6.98
C LYS A 99 18.61 -12.45 7.82
N GLU A 100 19.21 -11.45 7.17
CA GLU A 100 19.88 -10.33 7.87
C GLU A 100 18.90 -9.60 8.81
N PHE A 101 17.65 -9.40 8.39
CA PHE A 101 16.62 -8.77 9.21
C PHE A 101 16.31 -9.59 10.47
N LEU A 102 16.18 -10.92 10.34
CA LEU A 102 15.92 -11.81 11.48
C LEU A 102 17.12 -11.86 12.43
N GLU A 103 18.33 -12.00 11.89
CA GLU A 103 19.57 -11.96 12.67
C GLU A 103 19.65 -10.68 13.50
N LEU A 104 19.37 -9.51 12.92
CA LEU A 104 19.33 -8.24 13.66
C LEU A 104 18.20 -8.15 14.71
N LYS A 105 17.10 -8.89 14.54
CA LYS A 105 15.99 -8.90 15.50
C LYS A 105 16.22 -9.83 16.67
N GLU A 106 16.92 -10.93 16.44
CA GLU A 106 17.06 -12.03 17.40
C GLU A 106 18.43 -12.03 18.09
N ASN A 107 19.40 -11.28 17.56
CA ASN A 107 20.72 -11.16 18.17
C ASN A 107 20.64 -10.46 19.54
N GLN A 108 20.92 -11.25 20.59
CA GLN A 108 20.90 -10.80 21.99
C GLN A 108 22.21 -10.14 22.43
N ASP A 109 23.28 -10.30 21.64
CA ASP A 109 24.61 -9.77 21.95
C ASP A 109 24.74 -8.29 21.54
N LEU A 110 23.89 -7.81 20.62
CA LEU A 110 23.88 -6.41 20.20
C LEU A 110 23.17 -5.53 21.21
N SER A 111 23.79 -4.39 21.54
CA SER A 111 23.11 -3.34 22.25
C SER A 111 21.96 -2.77 21.40
N ARG A 112 21.04 -2.08 22.09
CA ARG A 112 19.92 -1.41 21.43
C ARG A 112 20.40 -0.33 20.44
N GLU A 113 21.48 0.36 20.75
CA GLU A 113 22.04 1.42 19.91
C GLU A 113 22.65 0.85 18.63
N GLU A 114 23.43 -0.23 18.73
CA GLU A 114 24.01 -0.92 17.59
C GLU A 114 22.93 -1.53 16.69
N THR A 115 21.91 -2.14 17.30
CA THR A 115 20.76 -2.69 16.58
C THR A 115 20.06 -1.59 15.76
N ASN A 116 19.81 -0.43 16.37
CA ASN A 116 19.19 0.70 15.68
C ASN A 116 20.08 1.23 14.55
N TYR A 117 21.40 1.29 14.75
CA TYR A 117 22.34 1.72 13.73
C TYR A 117 22.35 0.77 12.53
N LYS A 118 22.42 -0.54 12.76
CA LYS A 118 22.36 -1.55 11.69
C LYS A 118 21.03 -1.52 10.93
N PHE A 119 19.91 -1.32 11.61
CA PHE A 119 18.63 -1.12 10.94
C PHE A 119 18.59 0.19 10.13
N LYS A 120 19.22 1.27 10.57
CA LYS A 120 19.31 2.51 9.77
C LYS A 120 20.04 2.25 8.45
N ILE A 121 21.15 1.52 8.47
CA ILE A 121 21.88 1.13 7.26
C ILE A 121 20.99 0.29 6.32
N MET A 122 20.33 -0.73 6.87
CA MET A 122 19.40 -1.57 6.10
C MET A 122 18.25 -0.76 5.48
N ILE A 123 17.72 0.24 6.20
CA ILE A 123 16.68 1.15 5.69
C ILE A 123 17.21 2.05 4.59
N SER A 124 18.43 2.59 4.71
CA SER A 124 18.99 3.48 3.69
C SER A 124 19.31 2.75 2.39
N GLU A 125 19.75 1.50 2.47
CA GLU A 125 20.16 0.72 1.30
C GLU A 125 18.98 -0.05 0.68
N ASN A 126 18.04 -0.52 1.51
CA ASN A 126 17.01 -1.49 1.12
C ASN A 126 15.64 -1.10 1.69
N TYR A 127 15.25 0.17 1.50
CA TYR A 127 14.04 0.75 2.11
C TYR A 127 12.77 -0.09 1.86
N LEU A 128 12.54 -0.54 0.62
CA LEU A 128 11.31 -1.24 0.24
C LEU A 128 11.28 -2.65 0.85
N GLU A 129 12.38 -3.38 0.74
CA GLU A 129 12.57 -4.71 1.29
C GLU A 129 12.43 -4.69 2.82
N TYR A 130 13.10 -3.75 3.49
CA TYR A 130 12.94 -3.53 4.93
C TYR A 130 11.48 -3.28 5.31
N LYS A 131 10.77 -2.43 4.56
CA LYS A 131 9.39 -2.07 4.87
C LYS A 131 8.45 -3.27 4.74
N MET A 132 8.67 -4.11 3.74
CA MET A 132 7.94 -5.37 3.58
C MET A 132 8.22 -6.35 4.70
N LEU A 133 9.50 -6.59 5.03
CA LEU A 133 9.90 -7.49 6.12
C LEU A 133 9.36 -7.00 7.48
N SER A 134 9.50 -5.70 7.77
CA SER A 134 8.97 -5.06 8.97
C SER A 134 7.44 -5.17 9.07
N TYR A 135 6.73 -5.04 7.95
CA TYR A 135 5.28 -5.22 7.89
C TYR A 135 4.89 -6.67 8.17
N ALA A 136 5.52 -7.63 7.48
CA ALA A 136 5.27 -9.07 7.67
C ALA A 136 5.54 -9.49 9.12
N TRP A 137 6.68 -9.10 9.68
CA TRP A 137 7.04 -9.37 11.07
C TRP A 137 6.01 -8.82 12.07
N LYS A 138 5.58 -7.56 11.89
CA LYS A 138 4.54 -6.94 12.75
C LYS A 138 3.20 -7.66 12.64
N LYS A 139 2.85 -8.17 11.45
CA LYS A 139 1.60 -8.90 11.24
C LYS A 139 1.63 -10.26 11.92
N LEU A 140 2.72 -11.01 11.76
CA LEU A 140 2.90 -12.32 12.37
C LEU A 140 2.93 -12.22 13.90
N ARG A 141 3.66 -11.25 14.46
CA ARG A 141 3.71 -11.03 15.93
C ARG A 141 2.42 -10.50 16.55
N LYS A 142 1.53 -9.88 15.77
CA LYS A 142 0.21 -9.46 16.27
C LYS A 142 -0.79 -10.61 16.33
N GLY A 143 -0.47 -11.77 15.75
CA GLY A 143 -1.25 -13.00 15.84
C GLY A 143 -1.02 -13.79 17.14
N GLU A 144 0.04 -13.49 17.89
CA GLU A 144 0.22 -14.00 19.25
C GLU A 144 -0.66 -13.18 20.20
N ASP A 145 -1.66 -13.85 20.79
CA ASP A 145 -2.66 -13.31 21.70
C ASP A 145 -2.05 -12.32 22.70
N LYS A 146 -2.24 -11.02 22.44
CA LYS A 146 -2.23 -10.06 23.54
C LYS A 146 -3.54 -10.31 24.29
N PRO A 147 -3.53 -10.80 25.55
CA PRO A 147 -4.73 -10.77 26.36
C PRO A 147 -5.23 -9.33 26.31
N LYS A 148 -6.48 -9.15 25.85
CA LYS A 148 -7.14 -7.85 25.78
C LYS A 148 -6.93 -7.18 27.14
N LYS A 149 -6.02 -6.21 27.21
CA LYS A 149 -5.85 -5.39 28.42
C LYS A 149 -7.21 -4.80 28.67
N GLY A 150 -7.88 -5.31 29.70
CA GLY A 150 -9.20 -4.88 30.12
C GLY A 150 -9.21 -3.37 30.12
N SER A 151 -10.12 -2.81 29.34
CA SER A 151 -10.43 -1.40 29.35
C SER A 151 -10.74 -1.03 30.80
N ARG A 152 -9.75 -0.46 31.48
CA ARG A 152 -9.92 0.20 32.78
C ARG A 152 -10.84 1.38 32.50
N LYS A 153 -12.15 1.13 32.50
CA LYS A 153 -13.17 2.16 32.58
C LYS A 153 -12.88 2.91 33.87
N ARG A 154 -12.16 4.03 33.78
CA ARG A 154 -12.19 5.06 34.81
C ARG A 154 -13.64 5.49 34.92
N LYS A 155 -14.37 4.91 35.87
CA LYS A 155 -15.62 5.51 36.37
C LYS A 155 -15.21 6.83 36.99
N VAL A 156 -15.31 7.91 36.23
CA VAL A 156 -15.33 9.26 36.80
C VAL A 156 -16.68 9.37 37.50
N THR A 157 -16.72 9.04 38.78
CA THR A 157 -17.86 9.34 39.64
C THR A 157 -18.02 10.86 39.71
N LYS A 158 -19.19 11.36 39.29
CA LYS A 158 -19.62 12.78 39.29
C LYS A 158 -19.58 13.51 40.66
N LYS A 159 -19.00 12.92 41.71
CA LYS A 159 -18.94 13.51 43.05
C LYS A 159 -17.81 14.53 43.27
N GLY A 160 -16.85 14.65 42.36
CA GLY A 160 -15.71 15.57 42.51
C GLY A 160 -15.86 16.97 41.88
N LEU A 161 -16.99 17.29 41.26
CA LEU A 161 -17.15 18.54 40.49
C LEU A 161 -17.90 19.67 41.25
N ILE A 162 -18.32 19.45 42.50
CA ILE A 162 -19.14 20.42 43.25
C ILE A 162 -18.34 21.19 44.32
N GLU A 163 -17.15 20.74 44.73
CA GLU A 163 -16.39 21.39 45.81
C GLU A 163 -15.43 22.52 45.38
N ARG A 164 -15.30 22.84 44.08
CA ARG A 164 -14.44 23.95 43.60
C ARG A 164 -15.16 25.27 43.33
N SER A 165 -16.43 25.41 43.72
CA SER A 165 -17.23 26.62 43.47
C SER A 165 -17.50 27.47 44.71
N ARG A 166 -16.88 27.17 45.86
CA ARG A 166 -17.05 27.96 47.10
C ARG A 166 -15.70 28.27 47.72
N ASN A 167 -15.04 29.30 47.20
CA ASN A 167 -14.18 30.20 47.98
C ASN A 167 -13.85 31.44 47.15
N PRO A 168 -14.52 32.58 47.38
CA PRO A 168 -14.04 33.87 46.89
C PRO A 168 -12.87 34.32 47.78
N VAL A 169 -11.73 34.59 47.17
CA VAL A 169 -10.60 35.27 47.81
C VAL A 169 -10.95 36.75 47.89
N ILE A 170 -10.92 37.29 49.12
CA ILE A 170 -10.95 38.72 49.44
C ILE A 170 -9.58 39.31 49.12
#